data_AF-A0A933R1C6-F1
#
_entry.id   AF-A0A933R1C6-F1
#
_cell.length_a   1.000
_cell.length_b   1.000
_cell.length_c   1.000
_cell.angle_alpha   90.00
_cell.angle_beta   90.00
_cell.angle_gamma   90.00
#
_symmetry.space_group_name_H-M   'P 1'
#
loop_
_entity.id
_entity.type
_entity.pdbx_description
1 polymer ?
#
loop_
_entity_poly.entity_id
_entity_poly.type
_entity_poly.pdbx_seq_one_letter_code
_entity_poly.pdbx_strand_id
1 'polypeptide(L)'
;MTDSNPGYIVVEGPIGVGKTSLARRLADSFGSELLLEGAAENPFLERFYRNPQQGALSTQLFFLLQRARQMQELRQGDMFRPVRVADFLIEKDQLFARLTLDEQEYKLYEQVYAHLTLDA
;
A
#
# COMPACT_ATOMS: atom_id res chain seq x y z
N MET A 1 19.92 -23.45 -14.43
CA MET A 1 19.16 -23.26 -13.18
C MET A 1 18.10 -22.24 -13.53
N THR A 2 16.82 -22.59 -13.48
CA THR A 2 15.74 -21.64 -13.75
C THR A 2 15.70 -20.64 -12.59
N ASP A 3 16.13 -19.41 -12.83
CA ASP A 3 15.95 -18.27 -11.91
C ASP A 3 14.47 -17.99 -11.76
N SER A 4 13.80 -18.76 -10.90
CA SER A 4 12.43 -18.50 -10.47
C SER A 4 12.46 -17.44 -9.35
N ASN A 5 13.02 -16.27 -9.65
CA ASN A 5 13.02 -15.16 -8.71
C ASN A 5 11.58 -14.61 -8.66
N PRO A 6 10.89 -14.62 -7.51
CA PRO A 6 9.48 -14.23 -7.44
C PRO A 6 9.35 -12.75 -7.81
N GLY A 7 8.64 -12.43 -8.90
CA GLY A 7 8.54 -11.06 -9.41
C GLY A 7 7.99 -10.02 -8.42
N TYR A 8 7.29 -10.46 -7.37
CA TYR A 8 6.74 -9.60 -6.31
C TYR A 8 6.66 -10.37 -4.97
N ILE A 9 7.24 -9.82 -3.91
CA ILE A 9 7.22 -10.35 -2.55
C ILE A 9 6.57 -9.30 -1.64
N VAL A 10 5.63 -9.72 -0.78
CA VAL A 10 5.03 -8.85 0.24
C VAL A 10 5.29 -9.41 1.63
N VAL A 11 5.71 -8.56 2.56
CA VAL A 11 5.91 -8.87 3.97
C VAL A 11 4.75 -8.33 4.79
N GLU A 12 3.90 -9.23 5.31
CA GLU A 12 2.70 -8.87 6.07
C GLU A 12 2.77 -9.31 7.54
N GLY A 13 2.07 -8.57 8.40
CA GLY A 13 2.06 -8.85 9.84
C GLY A 13 1.62 -7.68 10.74
N PRO A 14 1.50 -7.91 12.05
CA PRO A 14 1.04 -6.90 13.02
C PRO A 14 1.88 -5.61 13.03
N ILE A 15 1.30 -4.52 13.52
CA ILE A 15 2.03 -3.25 13.72
C ILE A 15 3.16 -3.50 14.74
N GLY A 16 4.36 -3.00 14.43
CA GLY A 16 5.53 -3.12 15.31
C GLY A 16 6.32 -4.44 15.22
N VAL A 17 5.88 -5.43 14.44
CA VAL A 17 6.57 -6.75 14.34
C VAL A 17 7.88 -6.72 13.53
N GLY A 18 8.21 -5.60 12.89
CA GLY A 18 9.46 -5.45 12.12
C GLY A 18 9.35 -5.71 10.61
N LYS A 19 8.14 -5.65 10.03
CA LYS A 19 7.90 -5.86 8.57
C LYS A 19 8.86 -5.07 7.68
N THR A 20 8.93 -3.76 7.88
CA THR A 20 9.79 -2.84 7.12
C THR A 20 11.28 -3.22 7.20
N SER A 21 11.72 -3.76 8.35
CA SER A 21 13.11 -4.22 8.52
C SER A 21 13.38 -5.49 7.72
N LEU A 22 12.43 -6.44 7.72
CA LEU A 22 12.52 -7.66 6.91
C LEU A 22 12.44 -7.34 5.41
N ALA A 23 11.52 -6.47 5.00
CA ALA A 23 11.37 -6.05 3.61
C ALA A 23 12.65 -5.41 3.05
N ARG A 24 13.32 -4.52 3.82
CA ARG A 24 14.63 -3.97 3.45
C ARG A 24 15.67 -5.05 3.21
N ARG A 25 15.83 -5.98 4.15
CA ARG A 25 16.83 -7.06 4.05
C ARG A 25 16.59 -7.96 2.85
N LEU A 26 15.32 -8.26 2.55
CA LEU A 26 14.96 -9.03 1.37
C LEU A 26 15.27 -8.25 0.09
N ALA A 27 14.96 -6.95 0.05
CA ALA A 27 15.25 -6.11 -1.11
C ALA A 27 16.76 -6.07 -1.40
N ASP A 28 17.58 -5.85 -0.37
CA ASP A 28 19.04 -5.86 -0.47
C ASP A 28 19.58 -7.22 -0.95
N SER A 29 19.01 -8.32 -0.45
CA SER A 29 19.45 -9.68 -0.79
C SER A 29 19.17 -10.06 -2.24
N PHE A 30 18.08 -9.54 -2.81
CA PHE A 30 17.66 -9.85 -4.18
C PHE A 30 18.09 -8.78 -5.21
N GLY A 31 18.73 -7.68 -4.78
CA GLY A 31 19.03 -6.54 -5.66
C GLY A 31 17.75 -5.86 -6.17
N SER A 32 16.73 -5.84 -5.32
CA SER A 32 15.33 -5.57 -5.66
C SER A 32 14.90 -4.16 -5.31
N GLU A 33 13.83 -3.69 -5.98
CA GLU A 33 13.18 -2.43 -5.63
C GLU A 33 12.35 -2.60 -4.34
N LEU A 34 12.54 -1.70 -3.38
CA LEU A 34 11.82 -1.70 -2.10
C LEU A 34 10.65 -0.71 -2.14
N LEU A 35 9.44 -1.20 -1.85
CA LEU A 35 8.22 -0.40 -1.75
C LEU A 35 7.74 -0.39 -0.31
N LEU A 36 7.75 0.78 0.34
CA LEU A 36 7.32 0.91 1.72
C LEU A 36 6.00 1.66 1.84
N GLU A 37 5.22 1.31 2.85
CA GLU A 37 4.07 2.09 3.27
C GLU A 37 4.53 3.39 3.95
N GLY A 38 4.28 4.55 3.34
CA GLY A 38 4.62 5.86 3.90
C GLY A 38 3.60 6.34 4.93
N ALA A 39 3.24 5.50 5.91
CA ALA A 39 2.23 5.84 6.92
C ALA A 39 2.55 7.14 7.69
N ALA A 40 3.83 7.42 7.92
CA ALA A 40 4.29 8.66 8.56
C ALA A 40 4.02 9.93 7.73
N GLU A 41 3.79 9.79 6.42
CA GLU A 41 3.49 10.90 5.51
C GLU A 41 2.01 11.28 5.51
N ASN A 42 1.15 10.42 6.07
CA ASN A 42 -0.29 10.64 6.10
C ASN A 42 -0.66 11.65 7.21
N PRO A 43 -1.03 12.90 6.86
CA PRO A 43 -1.29 13.95 7.84
C PRO A 43 -2.57 13.70 8.66
N PHE A 44 -3.42 12.77 8.21
CA PHE A 44 -4.68 12.44 8.87
C PHE A 44 -4.55 11.29 9.86
N LEU A 45 -3.43 10.54 9.80
CA LEU A 45 -3.25 9.31 10.57
C LEU A 45 -3.26 9.57 12.09
N GLU A 46 -2.67 10.67 12.55
CA GLU A 46 -2.73 11.06 13.97
C GLU A 46 -4.18 11.31 14.42
N ARG A 47 -4.97 12.02 13.59
CA ARG A 47 -6.38 12.28 13.88
C ARG A 47 -7.20 10.99 13.91
N PHE A 48 -6.93 10.08 12.99
CA PHE A 48 -7.55 8.75 12.97
C PHE A 48 -7.27 7.97 14.26
N TYR A 49 -6.03 7.96 14.76
CA TYR A 49 -5.71 7.30 16.03
C TYR A 49 -6.37 7.95 17.25
N ARG A 50 -6.59 9.27 17.24
CA ARG A 50 -7.30 9.98 18.32
C ARG A 50 -8.81 9.76 18.26
N ASN A 51 -9.39 9.81 17.06
CA ASN A 51 -10.81 9.59 16.82
C ASN A 51 -11.03 9.04 15.39
N PRO A 52 -11.22 7.71 15.25
CA PRO A 52 -11.39 7.08 13.94
C PRO A 52 -12.50 7.72 13.10
N GLN A 53 -13.65 8.04 13.71
CA GLN A 53 -14.82 8.60 12.99
C GLN A 53 -14.56 9.95 12.32
N GLN A 54 -13.56 10.71 12.77
CA GLN A 54 -13.27 12.03 12.21
C GLN A 54 -12.15 12.02 11.16
N GLY A 55 -11.38 10.94 11.09
CA GLY A 55 -10.17 10.85 10.26
C GLY A 55 -10.17 9.70 9.28
N ALA A 56 -11.08 8.72 9.42
CA ALA A 56 -11.02 7.47 8.66
C ALA A 56 -11.03 7.72 7.15
N LEU A 57 -12.01 8.46 6.62
CA LEU A 57 -12.10 8.70 5.17
C LEU A 57 -10.85 9.40 4.62
N SER A 58 -10.41 10.51 5.23
CA SER A 58 -9.22 11.23 4.77
C SER A 58 -7.95 10.37 4.85
N THR A 59 -7.80 9.57 5.91
CA THR A 59 -6.69 8.64 6.08
C THR A 59 -6.70 7.57 4.99
N GLN A 60 -7.85 6.95 4.71
CA GLN A 60 -7.97 5.91 3.67
C GLN A 60 -7.77 6.46 2.26
N LEU A 61 -8.34 7.63 1.94
CA LEU A 61 -8.12 8.27 0.63
C LEU A 61 -6.66 8.64 0.40
N PHE A 62 -5.93 9.07 1.45
CA PHE A 62 -4.50 9.32 1.33
C PHE A 62 -3.72 8.04 0.97
N PHE A 63 -3.99 6.93 1.68
CA PHE A 63 -3.37 5.64 1.38
C PHE A 63 -3.69 5.17 -0.04
N LEU A 64 -4.95 5.28 -0.46
CA LEU A 64 -5.38 4.92 -1.81
C LEU A 64 -4.64 5.73 -2.89
N LEU A 65 -4.51 7.05 -2.72
CA LEU A 65 -3.79 7.92 -3.66
C LEU A 65 -2.29 7.63 -3.70
N GLN A 66 -1.68 7.38 -2.53
CA GLN A 66 -0.28 6.97 -2.45
C GLN A 66 -0.03 5.67 -3.22
N ARG A 67 -0.92 4.68 -3.05
CA ARG A 67 -0.86 3.40 -3.75
C ARG A 67 -1.06 3.55 -5.25
N ALA A 68 -2.01 4.38 -5.69
CA ALA A 68 -2.24 4.65 -7.10
C ALA A 68 -1.00 5.26 -7.77
N ARG A 69 -0.31 6.20 -7.11
CA ARG A 69 0.96 6.77 -7.61
C ARG A 69 2.05 5.71 -7.71
N GLN A 70 2.23 4.91 -6.66
CA GLN A 70 3.19 3.80 -6.69
C GLN A 70 2.88 2.84 -7.84
N MET A 71 1.62 2.46 -8.06
CA MET A 71 1.22 1.62 -9.20
C MET A 71 1.51 2.26 -10.55
N GLN A 72 1.31 3.57 -10.72
CA GLN A 72 1.66 4.27 -11.95
C GLN A 72 3.17 4.30 -12.20
N GLU A 73 3.98 4.55 -11.16
CA GLU A 73 5.45 4.48 -11.22
C GLU A 73 5.94 3.06 -11.57
N LEU A 74 5.23 2.03 -11.08
CA LEU A 74 5.51 0.64 -11.41
C LEU A 74 5.22 0.31 -12.87
N ARG A 75 4.22 0.95 -13.50
CA ARG A 75 3.86 0.77 -14.91
C ARG A 75 4.76 1.53 -15.88
N GLN A 76 5.25 2.70 -15.51
CA GLN A 76 6.20 3.47 -16.32
C GLN A 76 7.62 2.86 -16.28
N GLY A 77 7.87 1.91 -15.37
CA GLY A 77 9.12 1.20 -15.24
C GLY A 77 9.38 0.14 -16.30
N ASP A 78 10.61 0.11 -16.80
CA ASP A 78 11.13 -0.80 -17.83
C ASP A 78 10.85 -2.29 -17.56
N MET A 79 10.66 -3.09 -18.62
CA MET A 79 10.32 -4.54 -18.57
C MET A 79 11.40 -5.43 -17.92
N PHE A 80 12.58 -4.87 -17.61
CA PHE A 80 13.75 -5.59 -17.10
C PHE A 80 14.01 -5.40 -15.60
N ARG A 81 12.96 -5.12 -14.80
CA ARG A 81 13.15 -4.83 -13.38
C ARG A 81 13.47 -6.08 -12.54
N PRO A 82 14.37 -5.94 -11.54
CA PRO A 82 14.61 -6.95 -10.53
C PRO A 82 13.33 -7.21 -9.71
N VAL A 83 13.35 -8.28 -8.92
CA VAL A 83 12.30 -8.61 -7.96
C VAL A 83 11.89 -7.38 -7.15
N ARG A 84 10.63 -7.31 -6.70
CA ARG A 84 10.13 -6.20 -5.90
C ARG A 84 9.70 -6.70 -4.54
N VAL A 85 10.02 -5.95 -3.49
CA VAL A 85 9.65 -6.29 -2.11
C VAL A 85 8.82 -5.16 -1.51
N ALA A 86 7.61 -5.47 -1.07
CA ALA A 86 6.72 -4.54 -0.38
C ALA A 86 6.48 -4.94 1.09
N ASP A 87 6.16 -3.99 1.96
CA ASP A 87 5.72 -4.27 3.35
C ASP A 87 4.21 -4.08 3.59
N PHE A 88 3.45 -3.91 2.49
CA PHE A 88 2.00 -3.79 2.50
C PHE A 88 1.38 -4.43 1.24
N LEU A 89 0.19 -5.00 1.41
CA LEU A 89 -0.62 -5.57 0.33
C LEU A 89 -1.67 -4.56 -0.17
N ILE A 90 -1.78 -4.37 -1.48
CA ILE A 90 -2.75 -3.44 -2.09
C ILE A 90 -4.18 -3.86 -1.76
N GLU A 91 -4.47 -5.16 -1.82
CA GLU A 91 -5.77 -5.78 -1.57
C GLU A 91 -6.25 -5.57 -0.12
N LYS A 92 -5.34 -5.26 0.81
CA LYS A 92 -5.73 -4.91 2.19
C LYS A 92 -6.36 -3.54 2.31
N ASP A 93 -6.13 -2.62 1.37
CA ASP A 93 -6.66 -1.25 1.44
C ASP A 93 -8.19 -1.26 1.54
N GLN A 94 -8.84 -2.01 0.65
CA GLN A 94 -10.30 -2.15 0.62
C GLN A 94 -10.86 -2.82 1.88
N LEU A 95 -10.11 -3.77 2.46
CA LEU A 95 -10.49 -4.41 3.72
C LEU A 95 -10.44 -3.40 4.88
N PHE A 96 -9.39 -2.58 4.96
CA PHE A 96 -9.29 -1.53 5.97
C PHE A 96 -10.36 -0.46 5.78
N ALA A 97 -10.61 -0.02 4.55
CA ALA A 97 -11.69 0.90 4.24
C ALA A 97 -13.04 0.35 4.73
N ARG A 98 -13.36 -0.91 4.44
CA ARG A 98 -14.62 -1.53 4.88
C ARG A 98 -14.75 -1.66 6.40
N LEU A 99 -13.63 -1.81 7.12
CA LEU A 99 -13.62 -1.94 8.58
C LEU A 99 -13.67 -0.60 9.31
N THR A 100 -13.22 0.48 8.67
CA THR A 100 -12.99 1.78 9.33
C THR A 100 -13.95 2.86 8.90
N LEU A 101 -14.50 2.78 7.69
CA LEU A 101 -15.42 3.75 7.13
C LEU A 101 -16.86 3.37 7.44
N ASP A 102 -17.71 4.38 7.60
CA ASP A 102 -19.15 4.17 7.59
C ASP A 102 -19.67 3.84 6.18
N GLU A 103 -20.96 3.52 6.07
CA GLU A 103 -21.55 3.10 4.79
C GLU A 103 -21.46 4.19 3.69
N GLN A 104 -21.60 5.47 4.05
CA GLN A 104 -21.56 6.57 3.08
C GLN A 104 -20.12 6.86 2.66
N GLU A 105 -19.20 6.89 3.62
CA GLU A 105 -17.77 7.05 3.40
C GLU A 105 -17.20 5.89 2.57
N TYR A 106 -17.61 4.65 2.84
CA TYR A 106 -17.17 3.47 2.09
C TYR A 106 -17.63 3.52 0.64
N LYS A 107 -18.89 3.89 0.38
CA LYS A 107 -19.41 4.08 -0.99
C LYS A 107 -18.61 5.13 -1.77
N LEU A 108 -18.24 6.23 -1.11
CA LEU A 108 -17.42 7.27 -1.73
C LEU A 108 -16.00 6.75 -2.02
N TYR A 109 -15.40 6.03 -1.07
CA TYR A 109 -14.11 5.37 -1.26
C TYR A 109 -14.15 4.41 -2.46
N GLU A 110 -15.19 3.59 -2.60
CA GLU A 110 -15.33 2.65 -3.73
C GLU A 110 -15.39 3.37 -5.09
N GLN A 111 -16.07 4.52 -5.16
CA GLN A 111 -16.11 5.33 -6.38
C GLN A 111 -14.72 5.84 -6.76
N VAL A 112 -13.96 6.35 -5.80
CA VAL A 112 -12.59 6.83 -6.04
C VAL A 112 -11.68 5.68 -6.42
N TYR A 113 -11.77 4.54 -5.73
CA TYR A 113 -11.02 3.32 -6.05
C TYR A 113 -11.28 2.86 -7.48
N ALA A 114 -12.54 2.80 -7.90
CA ALA A 114 -12.92 2.38 -9.25
C ALA A 114 -12.31 3.32 -10.32
N HIS A 115 -12.35 4.64 -10.13
CA HIS A 115 -11.72 5.57 -11.06
C HIS A 115 -10.20 5.41 -11.13
N LEU A 116 -9.54 5.25 -9.98
CA LEU A 116 -8.08 5.09 -9.94
C LEU A 116 -7.59 3.76 -10.49
N THR A 117 -8.46 2.73 -10.56
CA THR A 117 -8.12 1.39 -11.08
C THR A 117 -8.55 1.17 -12.52
N LEU A 118 -9.59 1.86 -13.02
CA LEU A 118 -10.02 1.81 -14.42
C LEU A 118 -9.07 2.56 -15.36
N ASP A 119 -8.49 3.68 -14.90
CA ASP A 119 -7.49 4.46 -15.65
C ASP A 119 -6.05 3.95 -15.44
N ALA A 120 -5.93 2.81 -14.78
CA ALA A 120 -4.68 2.17 -14.41
C ALA A 120 -4.41 1.03 -15.41
#